data_AF-A0A7D5MAF7-F1
#
_entry.id   AF-A0A7D5MAF7-F1
#
_cell.length_a   1.000
_cell.length_b   1.000
_cell.length_c   1.000
_cell.angle_alpha   90.00
_cell.angle_beta   90.00
_cell.angle_gamma   90.00
#
_symmetry.space_group_name_H-M   'P 1'
#
loop_
_entity.id
_entity.type
_entity.pdbx_description
1 polymer ?
#
loop_
_entity_poly.entity_id
_entity_poly.type
_entity_poly.pdbx_seq_one_letter_code
_entity_poly.pdbx_strand_id
1 'polypeptide(L)'
;MKWGPLIMRRDYPGLKFAECTCFYCKQPFHEDSKDLCLEWDHLNDNDGDNRLENMVWAHAICNEDKKTNFDWKNLAQDKLKENERWADKFDPEREQERGIRFNEGKQTSNEADVSVVIIKHCKQFLSQQLLPHSGNPPKRIEIPMKEAVECVTYLVQEEIGRGSHSAVQRHLESMSCSVAKDYERREVNGKQIIFRRTGQ
;
A
#
# COMPACT_ATOMS: atom_id res chain seq x y z
N MET A 1 -10.79 -21.84 -8.44
CA MET A 1 -9.58 -20.97 -8.35
C MET A 1 -9.42 -20.49 -6.91
N LYS A 2 -8.20 -20.43 -6.36
CA LYS A 2 -7.93 -20.20 -4.92
C LYS A 2 -8.35 -18.82 -4.36
N TRP A 3 -8.63 -17.86 -5.23
CA TRP A 3 -8.83 -16.45 -4.84
C TRP A 3 -10.26 -16.06 -4.47
N GLY A 4 -11.25 -16.93 -4.68
CA GLY A 4 -12.68 -16.60 -4.53
C GLY A 4 -13.04 -15.90 -3.20
N PRO A 5 -12.70 -16.47 -2.03
CA PRO A 5 -12.99 -15.85 -0.74
C PRO A 5 -12.33 -14.47 -0.55
N LEU A 6 -11.14 -14.27 -1.11
CA LEU A 6 -10.39 -13.02 -1.00
C LEU A 6 -10.98 -11.94 -1.92
N ILE A 7 -11.41 -12.30 -3.13
CA ILE A 7 -12.17 -11.40 -4.01
C ILE A 7 -13.49 -10.99 -3.36
N MET A 8 -14.25 -11.93 -2.78
CA MET A 8 -15.49 -11.60 -2.08
C MET A 8 -15.24 -10.60 -0.95
N ARG A 9 -14.19 -10.79 -0.15
CA ARG A 9 -13.85 -9.85 0.92
C ARG A 9 -13.45 -8.48 0.39
N ARG A 10 -12.70 -8.42 -0.71
CA ARG A 10 -12.18 -7.17 -1.28
C ARG A 10 -13.26 -6.37 -2.00
N ASP A 11 -13.99 -7.01 -2.91
CA ASP A 11 -14.86 -6.35 -3.87
C ASP A 11 -16.35 -6.39 -3.48
N TYR A 12 -16.75 -7.34 -2.62
CA TYR A 12 -18.14 -7.57 -2.22
C TYR A 12 -18.29 -7.70 -0.69
N PRO A 13 -17.77 -6.75 0.11
CA PRO A 13 -17.74 -6.89 1.57
C PRO A 13 -19.15 -7.01 2.14
N GLY A 14 -19.42 -8.12 2.84
CA GLY A 14 -20.70 -8.37 3.49
C GLY A 14 -21.80 -8.93 2.57
N LEU A 15 -21.52 -9.14 1.28
CA LEU A 15 -22.46 -9.75 0.34
C LEU A 15 -22.31 -11.27 0.28
N LYS A 16 -23.42 -11.94 -0.06
CA LYS A 16 -23.41 -13.35 -0.46
C LYS A 16 -23.06 -13.48 -1.94
N PHE A 17 -22.60 -14.66 -2.35
CA PHE A 17 -22.21 -14.93 -3.73
C PHE A 17 -23.33 -14.62 -4.75
N ALA A 18 -24.59 -14.94 -4.43
CA ALA A 18 -25.75 -14.65 -5.27
C ALA A 18 -26.03 -13.15 -5.46
N GLU A 19 -25.44 -12.29 -4.62
CA GLU A 19 -25.57 -10.83 -4.67
C GLU A 19 -24.39 -10.17 -5.39
N CYS A 20 -23.37 -10.95 -5.77
CA CYS A 20 -22.21 -10.45 -6.51
C CYS A 20 -22.61 -10.10 -7.94
N THR A 21 -21.99 -9.04 -8.47
CA THR A 21 -22.26 -8.51 -9.81
C THR A 21 -20.98 -8.40 -10.62
N CYS A 22 -21.10 -8.45 -11.94
CA CYS A 22 -19.99 -8.28 -12.87
C CYS A 22 -19.26 -6.96 -12.63
N PHE A 23 -17.92 -7.00 -12.60
CA PHE A 23 -17.10 -5.82 -12.38
C PHE A 23 -17.36 -4.70 -13.40
N TYR A 24 -17.58 -5.02 -14.67
CA TYR A 24 -17.77 -4.01 -15.73
C TYR A 24 -19.19 -3.46 -15.77
N CYS A 25 -20.19 -4.30 -15.99
CA CYS A 25 -21.56 -3.86 -16.24
C CYS A 25 -22.42 -3.75 -14.98
N LYS A 26 -21.92 -4.22 -13.83
CA LYS A 26 -22.60 -4.22 -12.52
C LYS A 26 -23.92 -5.02 -12.48
N GLN A 27 -24.15 -5.90 -13.47
CA GLN A 27 -25.31 -6.80 -13.48
C GLN A 27 -25.00 -8.15 -12.77
N PRO A 28 -26.03 -8.86 -12.25
CA PRO A 28 -25.85 -10.17 -11.63
C PRO A 28 -25.30 -11.23 -12.58
N PHE A 29 -24.70 -12.28 -12.01
CA PHE A 29 -24.26 -13.45 -12.78
C PHE A 29 -25.42 -14.42 -13.01
N HIS A 30 -25.41 -15.06 -14.18
CA HIS A 30 -26.37 -16.10 -14.57
C HIS A 30 -25.60 -17.38 -14.92
N GLU A 31 -25.62 -18.37 -14.02
CA GLU A 31 -24.84 -19.61 -14.18
C GLU A 31 -25.21 -20.39 -15.45
N ASP A 32 -26.48 -20.34 -15.87
CA ASP A 32 -26.97 -21.02 -17.07
C ASP A 32 -26.65 -20.29 -18.39
N SER A 33 -26.19 -19.03 -18.33
CA SER A 33 -25.86 -18.24 -19.51
C SER A 33 -24.39 -18.39 -19.86
N LYS A 34 -24.08 -18.68 -21.13
CA LYS A 34 -22.67 -18.72 -21.59
C LYS A 34 -22.01 -17.33 -21.58
N ASP A 35 -22.80 -16.28 -21.81
CA ASP A 35 -22.29 -14.92 -21.96
C ASP A 35 -22.27 -14.19 -20.62
N LEU A 36 -23.27 -14.45 -19.78
CA LEU A 36 -23.47 -13.78 -18.48
C LEU A 36 -23.09 -14.68 -17.29
N CYS A 37 -22.36 -15.79 -17.51
CA CYS A 37 -21.78 -16.56 -16.42
C CYS A 37 -20.64 -15.79 -15.75
N LEU A 38 -20.31 -16.17 -14.52
CA LEU A 38 -19.14 -15.66 -13.83
C LEU A 38 -17.87 -16.25 -14.44
N GLU A 39 -16.96 -15.37 -14.83
CA GLU A 39 -15.62 -15.69 -15.26
C GLU A 39 -14.58 -14.87 -14.48
N TRP A 40 -13.38 -15.41 -14.42
CA TRP A 40 -12.21 -14.73 -13.89
C TRP A 40 -11.59 -13.87 -14.98
N ASP A 41 -11.47 -12.58 -14.72
CA ASP A 41 -10.81 -11.65 -15.63
C ASP A 41 -9.47 -11.18 -15.06
N HIS A 42 -8.46 -11.15 -15.92
CA HIS A 42 -7.14 -10.55 -15.72
C HIS A 42 -7.18 -9.09 -16.16
N LEU A 43 -7.15 -8.17 -15.19
CA LEU A 43 -7.32 -6.73 -15.42
C LEU A 43 -6.30 -6.13 -16.42
N ASN A 44 -5.11 -6.73 -16.53
CA ASN A 44 -4.06 -6.32 -17.46
C ASN A 44 -4.00 -7.11 -18.79
N ASP A 45 -5.01 -7.94 -19.09
CA ASP A 45 -5.05 -8.81 -20.28
C ASP A 45 -3.89 -9.84 -20.36
N ASN A 46 -3.20 -10.11 -19.26
CA ASN A 46 -2.13 -11.10 -19.19
C ASN A 46 -2.59 -12.33 -18.40
N ASP A 47 -2.98 -13.38 -19.11
CA ASP A 47 -3.42 -14.67 -18.55
C ASP A 47 -2.34 -15.35 -17.66
N GLY A 48 -1.07 -14.96 -17.81
CA GLY A 48 0.03 -15.42 -16.96
C GLY A 48 0.07 -14.77 -15.58
N ASP A 49 -0.50 -13.57 -15.41
CA ASP A 49 -0.46 -12.80 -14.17
C ASP A 49 -1.63 -13.16 -13.24
N ASN A 50 -1.51 -14.34 -12.62
CA ASN A 50 -2.53 -14.91 -11.73
C ASN A 50 -2.49 -14.37 -10.28
N ARG A 51 -1.93 -13.18 -10.08
CA ARG A 51 -1.90 -12.48 -8.79
C ARG A 51 -3.32 -12.03 -8.41
N LEU A 52 -3.69 -12.13 -7.14
CA LEU A 52 -5.02 -11.73 -6.63
C LEU A 52 -5.41 -10.32 -7.07
N GLU A 53 -4.43 -9.42 -7.09
CA GLU A 53 -4.55 -8.02 -7.45
C GLU A 53 -5.05 -7.82 -8.87
N ASN A 54 -4.65 -8.71 -9.77
CA ASN A 54 -4.99 -8.69 -11.17
C ASN A 54 -6.28 -9.45 -11.51
N MET A 55 -6.91 -10.09 -10.53
CA MET A 55 -8.12 -10.87 -10.75
C MET A 55 -9.37 -10.10 -10.34
N VAL A 56 -10.44 -10.18 -11.13
CA VAL A 56 -11.81 -9.79 -10.75
C VAL A 56 -12.82 -10.83 -11.25
N TRP A 57 -14.08 -10.70 -10.80
CA TRP A 57 -15.20 -11.42 -11.38
C TRP A 57 -15.92 -10.55 -12.42
N ALA A 58 -16.04 -11.07 -13.63
CA ALA A 58 -16.71 -10.43 -14.75
C ALA A 58 -17.58 -11.44 -15.49
N HIS A 59 -18.49 -10.95 -16.32
CA HIS A 59 -19.17 -11.80 -17.29
C HIS A 59 -18.19 -12.22 -18.38
N ALA A 60 -18.37 -13.41 -18.94
CA ALA A 60 -17.56 -13.90 -20.06
C ALA A 60 -17.59 -12.91 -21.25
N ILE A 61 -18.79 -12.43 -21.61
CA ILE A 61 -18.93 -11.44 -22.69
C ILE A 61 -18.27 -10.10 -22.33
N CYS A 62 -18.39 -9.65 -21.08
CA CYS A 62 -17.79 -8.38 -20.67
C CYS A 62 -16.26 -8.44 -20.68
N ASN A 63 -15.70 -9.59 -20.30
CA ASN A 63 -14.27 -9.84 -20.35
C ASN A 63 -13.75 -9.79 -21.80
N GLU A 64 -14.46 -10.43 -22.74
CA GLU A 64 -14.09 -10.37 -24.17
C GLU A 64 -14.19 -8.93 -24.73
N ASP A 65 -15.31 -8.25 -24.46
CA ASP A 65 -15.57 -6.89 -24.93
C ASP A 65 -14.55 -5.87 -24.37
N LYS A 66 -14.06 -6.06 -23.15
CA LYS A 66 -12.99 -5.23 -22.54
C LYS A 66 -11.77 -5.12 -23.46
N LYS A 67 -11.43 -6.16 -24.22
CA LYS A 67 -10.28 -6.15 -25.15
C LYS A 67 -10.39 -5.08 -26.24
N THR A 68 -11.60 -4.61 -26.54
CA THR A 68 -11.85 -3.58 -27.55
C THR A 68 -12.50 -2.31 -26.99
N ASN A 69 -13.10 -2.38 -25.79
CA ASN A 69 -13.71 -1.24 -25.11
C ASN A 69 -12.70 -0.45 -24.26
N PHE A 70 -12.32 0.74 -24.74
CA PHE A 70 -11.34 1.61 -24.05
C PHE A 70 -11.75 2.03 -22.64
N ASP A 71 -13.04 2.29 -22.39
CA ASP A 71 -13.51 2.69 -21.06
C ASP A 71 -13.34 1.54 -20.07
N TRP A 72 -13.60 0.31 -20.51
CA TRP A 72 -13.41 -0.87 -19.66
C TRP A 72 -11.95 -1.20 -19.44
N LYS A 73 -11.06 -0.95 -20.42
CA LYS A 73 -9.61 -1.04 -20.18
C LYS A 73 -9.13 -0.05 -19.13
N ASN A 74 -9.58 1.21 -19.22
CA ASN A 74 -9.24 2.22 -18.23
C ASN A 74 -9.76 1.81 -16.84
N LEU A 75 -11.01 1.35 -16.76
CA LEU A 75 -11.61 0.86 -15.52
C LEU A 75 -10.83 -0.33 -14.93
N ALA A 76 -10.38 -1.26 -15.77
CA ALA A 76 -9.60 -2.41 -15.35
C ALA A 76 -8.23 -2.01 -14.80
N GLN A 77 -7.54 -1.09 -15.48
CA GLN A 77 -6.24 -0.56 -15.04
C GLN A 77 -6.34 0.18 -13.70
N ASP A 78 -7.39 0.98 -13.52
CA ASP A 78 -7.60 1.69 -12.25
C ASP A 78 -7.96 0.73 -11.12
N LYS A 79 -8.73 -0.32 -11.42
CA LYS A 79 -9.00 -1.39 -10.45
C LYS A 79 -7.76 -2.18 -10.07
N LEU A 80 -6.86 -2.44 -11.02
CA LEU A 80 -5.61 -3.13 -10.73
C LEU A 80 -4.77 -2.33 -9.73
N LYS A 81 -4.62 -1.02 -9.95
CA LYS A 81 -3.92 -0.12 -9.02
C LYS A 81 -4.60 -0.08 -7.66
N GLU A 82 -5.93 -0.03 -7.62
CA GLU A 82 -6.69 -0.09 -6.36
C GLU A 82 -6.41 -1.39 -5.61
N ASN A 83 -6.43 -2.51 -6.31
CA ASN A 83 -6.22 -3.82 -5.72
C ASN A 83 -4.79 -4.00 -5.21
N GLU A 84 -3.79 -3.48 -5.91
CA GLU A 84 -2.40 -3.45 -5.45
C GLU A 84 -2.27 -2.67 -4.14
N ARG A 85 -2.89 -1.49 -4.06
CA ARG A 85 -2.96 -0.70 -2.82
C ARG A 85 -3.73 -1.39 -1.69
N TRP A 86 -4.75 -2.19 -2.03
CA TRP A 86 -5.51 -2.97 -1.05
C TRP A 86 -4.66 -4.11 -0.50
N ALA A 87 -3.95 -4.83 -1.36
CA ALA A 87 -3.06 -5.91 -0.96
C ALA A 87 -1.96 -5.43 -0.01
N ASP A 88 -1.49 -4.19 -0.19
CA ASP A 88 -0.53 -3.57 0.73
C ASP A 88 -1.06 -3.39 2.16
N LYS A 89 -2.39 -3.31 2.34
CA LYS A 89 -3.05 -3.09 3.64
C LYS A 89 -3.49 -4.37 4.36
N PHE A 90 -3.63 -5.49 3.66
CA PHE A 90 -4.38 -6.66 4.16
C PHE A 90 -3.62 -7.99 4.24
N ASP A 91 -2.35 -8.05 3.86
CA ASP A 91 -1.56 -9.31 3.90
C ASP A 91 -0.31 -9.20 4.82
N PRO A 92 -0.41 -9.67 6.09
CA PRO A 92 0.72 -9.75 7.02
C PRO A 92 1.79 -10.79 6.63
N GLU A 93 1.45 -11.83 5.86
CA GLU A 93 2.39 -12.88 5.46
C GLU A 93 3.25 -12.47 4.25
N ARG A 94 2.74 -11.57 3.39
CA ARG A 94 3.51 -10.98 2.30
C ARG A 94 4.55 -9.95 2.71
N GLU A 95 4.65 -9.55 3.98
CA GLU A 95 5.80 -8.75 4.45
C GLU A 95 7.15 -9.44 4.15
N GLN A 96 7.16 -10.78 4.08
CA GLN A 96 8.37 -11.57 3.85
C GLN A 96 8.74 -11.72 2.36
N GLU A 97 7.77 -11.71 1.43
CA GLU A 97 8.01 -11.80 -0.03
C GLU A 97 8.24 -10.44 -0.72
N ARG A 98 7.97 -9.32 -0.01
CA ARG A 98 8.17 -7.93 -0.48
C ARG A 98 9.60 -7.62 -0.95
N GLY A 99 10.59 -8.44 -0.60
CA GLY A 99 11.97 -8.29 -1.07
C GLY A 99 12.20 -8.64 -2.54
N ILE A 100 11.30 -9.40 -3.19
CA ILE A 100 11.62 -10.05 -4.48
C ILE A 100 10.85 -9.46 -5.67
N ARG A 101 9.57 -9.08 -5.52
CA ARG A 101 8.71 -8.72 -6.68
C ARG A 101 8.67 -7.24 -7.09
N PHE A 102 9.21 -6.33 -6.29
CA PHE A 102 9.30 -4.90 -6.64
C PHE A 102 10.50 -4.54 -7.55
N ASN A 103 11.27 -5.54 -8.00
CA ASN A 103 12.48 -5.35 -8.81
C ASN A 103 12.28 -5.47 -10.33
N GLU A 104 11.09 -5.83 -10.81
CA GLU A 104 10.83 -5.89 -12.25
C GLU A 104 10.08 -4.63 -12.71
N GLY A 105 10.82 -3.62 -13.18
CA GLY A 105 10.27 -2.60 -14.06
C GLY A 105 10.55 -1.13 -13.74
N LYS A 106 11.15 -0.80 -12.59
CA LYS A 106 11.68 0.56 -12.35
C LYS A 106 13.19 0.48 -12.19
N GLN A 107 13.89 1.27 -13.01
CA GLN A 107 15.33 1.47 -12.96
C GLN A 107 15.88 1.28 -11.55
N THR A 108 16.92 0.44 -11.45
CA THR A 108 17.73 0.24 -10.25
C THR A 108 18.28 1.59 -9.80
N SER A 109 17.52 2.34 -9.01
CA SER A 109 18.12 3.21 -8.01
C SER A 109 18.62 2.26 -6.96
N ASN A 110 19.91 2.30 -6.68
CA ASN A 110 20.56 1.39 -5.76
C ASN A 110 19.83 1.42 -4.40
N GLU A 111 19.91 0.36 -3.60
CA GLU A 111 19.33 0.38 -2.23
C GLU A 111 19.81 1.59 -1.40
N ALA A 112 21.02 2.08 -1.71
CA ALA A 112 21.57 3.32 -1.19
C ALA A 112 20.65 4.54 -1.49
N ASP A 113 20.09 4.64 -2.69
CA ASP A 113 19.21 5.75 -3.10
C ASP A 113 17.88 5.71 -2.34
N VAL A 114 17.34 4.52 -2.09
CA VAL A 114 16.12 4.34 -1.28
C VAL A 114 16.37 4.77 0.16
N SER A 115 17.51 4.38 0.74
CA SER A 115 17.87 4.78 2.11
C SER A 115 18.03 6.29 2.23
N VAL A 116 18.65 6.95 1.23
CA VAL A 116 18.76 8.42 1.19
C VAL A 116 17.39 9.09 1.23
N VAL A 117 16.44 8.61 0.43
CA VAL A 117 15.06 9.13 0.41
C VAL A 117 14.36 8.89 1.75
N ILE A 118 14.47 7.70 2.33
CA ILE A 118 13.91 7.40 3.66
C ILE A 118 14.49 8.34 4.73
N ILE A 119 15.81 8.52 4.75
CA ILE A 119 16.50 9.41 5.70
C ILE A 119 16.00 10.85 5.54
N LYS A 120 15.87 11.34 4.30
CA LYS A 120 15.32 12.66 4.00
C LYS A 120 13.93 12.83 4.60
N HIS A 121 13.01 11.89 4.34
CA HIS A 121 11.64 11.95 4.86
C HIS A 121 11.55 11.82 6.37
N CYS A 122 12.34 10.92 6.99
CA CYS A 122 12.42 10.81 8.46
C CYS A 122 12.82 12.15 9.08
N LYS A 123 13.87 12.79 8.56
CA LYS A 123 14.35 14.09 9.06
C LYS A 123 13.30 15.19 8.89
N GLN A 124 12.70 15.26 7.70
CA GLN A 124 11.69 16.28 7.40
C GLN A 124 10.46 16.11 8.30
N PHE A 125 9.95 14.89 8.46
CA PHE A 125 8.81 14.60 9.30
C PHE A 125 9.07 14.95 10.77
N LEU A 126 10.15 14.40 11.36
CA LEU A 126 10.49 14.68 12.75
C LEU A 126 10.75 16.17 12.99
N SER A 127 11.46 16.84 12.07
CA SER A 127 11.67 18.27 12.16
C SER A 127 10.33 19.00 12.19
N GLN A 128 9.50 18.87 11.15
CA GLN A 128 8.22 19.57 11.01
C GLN A 128 7.24 19.37 12.17
N GLN A 129 7.32 18.23 12.85
CA GLN A 129 6.40 17.90 13.93
C GLN A 129 6.93 18.31 15.29
N LEU A 130 8.22 18.06 15.57
CA LEU A 130 8.80 18.17 16.92
C LEU A 130 9.71 19.39 17.11
N LEU A 131 10.20 20.01 16.04
CA LEU A 131 11.07 21.18 16.11
C LEU A 131 10.31 22.48 15.79
N PRO A 132 10.75 23.62 16.34
CA PRO A 132 10.20 24.92 15.99
C PRO A 132 10.71 25.38 14.62
N HIS A 133 9.85 26.03 13.82
CA HIS A 133 10.23 26.63 12.53
C HIS A 133 9.87 28.10 12.53
N SER A 134 10.86 28.93 12.21
CA SER A 134 10.65 30.37 11.99
C SER A 134 9.95 31.08 13.16
N GLY A 135 10.29 30.69 14.41
CA GLY A 135 9.71 31.26 15.63
C GLY A 135 8.37 30.65 16.06
N ASN A 136 7.79 29.73 15.29
CA ASN A 136 6.59 29.01 15.69
C ASN A 136 6.92 27.84 16.64
N PRO A 137 6.08 27.56 17.64
CA PRO A 137 6.22 26.37 18.47
C PRO A 137 6.10 25.10 17.62
N PRO A 138 6.72 23.99 18.05
CA PRO A 138 6.56 22.72 17.36
C PRO A 138 5.09 22.29 17.33
N LYS A 139 4.68 21.63 16.24
CA LYS A 139 3.28 21.18 16.08
C LYS A 139 2.87 20.18 17.14
N ARG A 140 3.83 19.39 17.62
CA ARG A 140 3.67 18.35 18.63
C ARG A 140 4.88 18.35 19.55
N ILE A 141 4.68 17.86 20.77
CA ILE A 141 5.74 17.66 21.75
C ILE A 141 6.30 16.22 21.72
N GLU A 142 5.49 15.29 21.21
CA GLU A 142 5.79 13.87 21.14
C GLU A 142 5.05 13.21 19.96
N ILE A 143 5.56 12.08 19.47
CA ILE A 143 4.94 11.28 18.42
C ILE A 143 5.12 9.80 18.74
N PRO A 144 4.04 8.99 18.73
CA PRO A 144 4.17 7.54 18.80
C PRO A 144 5.04 7.00 17.67
N MET A 145 6.00 6.12 17.97
CA MET A 145 6.90 5.53 16.97
C MET A 145 6.12 4.87 15.83
N LYS A 146 5.03 4.15 16.15
CA LYS A 146 4.17 3.51 15.16
C LYS A 146 3.57 4.51 14.16
N GLU A 147 3.06 5.64 14.65
CA GLU A 147 2.51 6.70 13.81
C GLU A 147 3.61 7.31 12.92
N ALA A 148 4.79 7.57 13.50
CA ALA A 148 5.91 8.12 12.74
C ALA A 148 6.35 7.18 11.60
N VAL A 149 6.42 5.86 11.87
CA VAL A 149 6.76 4.86 10.85
C VAL A 149 5.70 4.82 9.75
N GLU A 150 4.42 4.78 10.10
CA GLU A 150 3.30 4.75 9.14
C GLU A 150 3.29 6.00 8.24
N CYS A 151 3.39 7.20 8.84
CA CYS A 151 3.39 8.45 8.09
C CYS A 151 4.59 8.58 7.16
N VAL A 152 5.80 8.28 7.66
CA VAL A 152 7.01 8.39 6.83
C VAL A 152 7.01 7.33 5.73
N THR A 153 6.55 6.11 6.01
CA THR A 153 6.45 5.06 5.00
C THR A 153 5.50 5.47 3.88
N TYR A 154 4.33 6.04 4.22
CA TYR A 154 3.41 6.61 3.23
C TYR A 154 4.09 7.67 2.35
N LEU A 155 4.78 8.65 2.96
CA LEU A 155 5.44 9.73 2.21
C LEU A 155 6.55 9.22 1.27
N VAL A 156 7.34 8.24 1.71
CA VAL A 156 8.39 7.63 0.89
C VAL A 156 7.77 6.84 -0.27
N GLN A 157 6.72 6.07 -0.01
CA GLN A 157 6.02 5.31 -1.06
C GLN A 157 5.33 6.23 -2.07
N GLU A 158 4.80 7.37 -1.66
CA GLU A 158 4.26 8.38 -2.58
C GLU A 158 5.36 9.00 -3.47
N GLU A 159 6.58 9.21 -2.96
CA GLU A 159 7.68 9.79 -3.75
C GLU A 159 8.29 8.79 -4.74
N ILE A 160 8.60 7.56 -4.30
CA ILE A 160 9.40 6.61 -5.12
C ILE A 160 8.70 5.27 -5.40
N GLY A 161 7.49 5.06 -4.88
CA GLY A 161 6.72 3.82 -5.06
C GLY A 161 7.31 2.60 -4.35
N ARG A 162 8.27 2.79 -3.44
CA ARG A 162 8.93 1.73 -2.66
C ARG A 162 9.44 2.28 -1.33
N GLY A 163 9.71 1.42 -0.36
CA GLY A 163 10.18 1.80 0.97
C GLY A 163 9.49 0.96 2.03
N SER A 164 10.27 0.22 2.83
CA SER A 164 9.72 -0.72 3.81
C SER A 164 9.52 -0.07 5.18
N HIS A 165 8.45 -0.48 5.86
CA HIS A 165 8.17 -0.14 7.25
C HIS A 165 9.39 -0.38 8.15
N SER A 166 10.05 -1.53 7.97
CA SER A 166 11.20 -1.94 8.78
C SER A 166 12.44 -1.06 8.53
N ALA A 167 12.68 -0.61 7.28
CA ALA A 167 13.77 0.32 6.99
C ALA A 167 13.50 1.70 7.57
N VAL A 168 12.28 2.22 7.42
CA VAL A 168 11.84 3.49 8.02
C VAL A 168 11.99 3.45 9.53
N GLN A 169 11.51 2.37 10.18
CA GLN A 169 11.66 2.17 11.61
C GLN A 169 13.14 2.24 12.02
N ARG A 170 14.04 1.46 11.40
CA ARG A 170 15.48 1.50 11.74
C ARG A 170 16.08 2.90 11.65
N HIS A 171 15.69 3.68 10.63
CA HIS A 171 16.18 5.05 10.48
C HIS A 171 15.61 6.00 11.54
N LEU A 172 14.33 5.90 11.89
CA LEU A 172 13.73 6.67 13.00
C LEU A 172 14.36 6.30 14.35
N GLU A 173 14.63 5.02 14.58
CA GLU A 173 15.33 4.53 15.77
C GLU A 173 16.76 5.08 15.85
N SER A 174 17.48 5.11 14.73
CA SER A 174 18.81 5.73 14.63
C SER A 174 18.77 7.23 14.92
N MET A 175 17.78 7.95 14.39
CA MET A 175 17.61 9.39 14.62
C MET A 175 17.14 9.76 16.02
N SER A 176 16.60 8.81 16.79
CA SER A 176 16.11 9.01 18.15
C SER A 176 16.90 8.21 19.20
N CYS A 177 18.08 7.70 18.82
CA CYS A 177 18.95 6.96 19.70
C CYS A 177 19.54 7.84 20.82
N SER A 178 20.18 7.19 21.80
CA SER A 178 20.72 7.88 22.98
C SER A 178 21.73 8.97 22.65
N VAL A 179 22.46 8.85 21.54
CA VAL A 179 23.48 9.84 21.09
C VAL A 179 22.93 10.88 20.11
N ALA A 180 21.68 10.75 19.67
CA ALA A 180 21.06 11.74 18.79
C ALA A 180 20.81 13.07 19.52
N LYS A 181 21.06 14.18 18.83
CA LYS A 181 20.99 15.53 19.41
C LYS A 181 19.57 16.04 19.58
N ASP A 182 18.75 15.95 18.53
CA ASP A 182 17.47 16.67 18.48
C ASP A 182 16.29 15.86 19.00
N TYR A 183 16.41 14.53 18.99
CA TYR A 183 15.32 13.61 19.33
C TYR A 183 15.77 12.58 20.36
N GLU A 184 14.81 12.13 21.15
CA GLU A 184 14.99 11.01 22.07
C GLU A 184 13.81 10.05 21.94
N ARG A 185 14.07 8.76 22.17
CA ARG A 185 13.03 7.73 22.22
C ARG A 185 12.88 7.23 23.64
N ARG A 186 11.64 7.20 24.15
CA ARG A 186 11.30 6.64 25.46
C ARG A 186 10.13 5.66 25.35
N GLU A 187 10.12 4.70 26.25
CA GLU A 187 8.95 3.84 26.43
C GLU A 187 8.01 4.46 27.46
N VAL A 188 6.74 4.60 27.07
CA VAL A 188 5.68 5.10 27.94
C VAL A 188 4.50 4.14 27.80
N ASN A 189 4.08 3.52 28.91
CA ASN A 189 2.99 2.53 28.95
C ASN A 189 3.15 1.39 27.93
N GLY A 190 4.38 0.87 27.77
CA GLY A 190 4.70 -0.21 26.83
C GLY A 190 4.73 0.22 25.36
N LYS A 191 4.65 1.53 25.07
CA LYS A 191 4.71 2.08 23.72
C LYS A 191 5.94 2.94 23.54
N GLN A 192 6.63 2.77 22.41
CA GLN A 192 7.76 3.61 22.04
C GLN A 192 7.26 4.96 21.51
N ILE A 193 7.73 6.05 22.09
CA ILE A 193 7.38 7.43 21.75
C ILE A 193 8.66 8.22 21.47
N ILE A 194 8.64 9.03 20.41
CA ILE A 194 9.71 9.94 20.05
C ILE A 194 9.36 11.32 20.61
N PHE A 195 10.30 11.92 21.33
CA PHE A 195 10.22 13.27 21.86
C PHE A 195 11.29 14.14 21.23
N ARG A 196 11.05 15.45 21.24
CA ARG A 196 12.13 16.42 21.11
C ARG A 196 13.02 16.32 22.34
N ARG A 197 14.33 16.29 22.15
CA ARG A 197 15.28 16.43 23.26
C ARG A 197 15.32 17.88 23.73
N THR A 198 15.06 18.09 25.02
CA THR A 198 15.20 19.39 25.69
C THR A 198 16.40 19.33 26.63
N GLY A 199 17.46 20.10 26.36
CA GLY A 199 18.62 20.23 27.25
C GLY A 199 19.95 19.74 26.66
N GLN A 200 20.43 20.38 25.59
CA GLN A 200 21.86 20.47 25.26
C GLN A 200 22.25 21.95 25.20
#